data_AF-A0A840KJH7-F1
#
_entry.id   AF-A0A840KJH7-F1
#
_cell.length_a   1.000
_cell.length_b   1.000
_cell.length_c   1.000
_cell.angle_alpha   90.00
_cell.angle_beta   90.00
_cell.angle_gamma   90.00
#
_symmetry.space_group_name_H-M   'P 1'
#
loop_
_entity.id
_entity.type
_entity.pdbx_description
1 polymer ?
#
loop_
_entity_poly.entity_id
_entity_poly.type
_entity_poly.pdbx_seq_one_letter_code
_entity_poly.pdbx_strand_id
1 'polypeptide(L)'
;MKKKILPILFFIFLASCSANNIRKDNEDILKSTNIKEIEDYLKNTFQDDPKKSVLKPKLIALKNSAWTKGVKDSKPMEARPIIAEIPQAAMGNANSSEAEEFKRLVAENSTEHKEKTVKLLNAMFDQDINSKEAVLLFKNNSDCNIVLRIQGKDFYNMAVPAHGENFMVVKKGQYAMSSNVCDVKYASQKDIKKSIFVILGNPEQTNQISADKKPADSPPPVKSKSTKPAKRRT
;
A
#
# COMPACT_ATOMS: atom_id res chain seq x y z
N MET A 1 -35.34 -75.31 -46.28
CA MET A 1 -33.87 -75.26 -46.41
C MET A 1 -33.41 -73.81 -46.40
N LYS A 2 -32.43 -73.52 -45.53
CA LYS A 2 -31.40 -72.45 -45.57
C LYS A 2 -31.87 -70.98 -45.64
N LYS A 3 -32.07 -70.42 -44.44
CA LYS A 3 -31.95 -68.99 -44.12
C LYS A 3 -30.54 -68.49 -44.50
N LYS A 4 -30.44 -67.45 -45.33
CA LYS A 4 -29.18 -66.73 -45.61
C LYS A 4 -29.43 -65.22 -45.56
N ILE A 5 -29.50 -64.66 -44.35
CA ILE A 5 -29.53 -63.20 -44.14
C ILE A 5 -28.50 -62.83 -43.05
N LEU A 6 -27.31 -63.43 -43.10
CA LEU A 6 -26.29 -63.26 -42.08
C LEU A 6 -24.86 -62.98 -42.61
N PRO A 7 -24.67 -62.12 -43.62
CA PRO A 7 -23.36 -61.44 -43.66
C PRO A 7 -23.39 -59.92 -43.89
N ILE A 8 -24.56 -59.28 -44.00
CA ILE A 8 -24.62 -57.83 -44.30
C ILE A 8 -24.45 -56.97 -43.02
N LEU A 9 -24.73 -57.53 -41.83
CA LEU A 9 -24.60 -56.79 -40.57
C LEU A 9 -23.17 -56.74 -40.01
N PHE A 10 -22.21 -57.47 -40.58
CA PHE A 10 -20.82 -57.49 -40.10
C PHE A 10 -19.92 -56.46 -40.81
N PHE A 11 -20.33 -55.93 -41.96
CA PHE A 11 -19.53 -54.95 -42.72
C PHE A 11 -19.77 -53.48 -42.32
N ILE A 12 -20.82 -53.20 -41.52
CA ILE A 12 -21.13 -51.83 -41.06
C ILE A 12 -20.40 -51.48 -39.75
N PHE A 13 -19.82 -52.47 -39.05
CA PHE A 13 -19.14 -52.24 -37.76
C PHE A 13 -17.66 -51.80 -37.90
N LEU A 14 -17.10 -51.79 -39.12
CA LEU A 14 -15.70 -51.40 -39.37
C LEU A 14 -15.53 -50.00 -39.98
N ALA A 15 -16.64 -49.28 -40.24
CA ALA A 15 -16.62 -47.94 -40.83
C ALA A 15 -16.79 -46.81 -39.79
N SER A 16 -16.52 -47.06 -38.50
CA SER A 16 -16.50 -46.05 -37.44
C SER A 16 -15.16 -46.03 -36.72
N CYS A 17 -14.09 -45.85 -37.49
CA CYS A 17 -12.80 -45.37 -36.99
C CYS A 17 -12.25 -44.35 -37.98
N SER A 18 -12.98 -43.25 -38.19
CA SER A 18 -12.33 -42.00 -38.57
C SER A 18 -11.58 -41.51 -37.34
N ALA A 19 -10.32 -41.94 -37.22
CA ALA A 19 -9.40 -41.43 -36.24
C ALA A 19 -9.43 -39.91 -36.30
N ASN A 20 -9.74 -39.29 -35.15
CA ASN A 20 -9.62 -37.86 -34.96
C ASN A 20 -8.19 -37.44 -35.32
N ASN A 21 -8.00 -36.74 -36.44
CA ASN A 21 -6.80 -35.98 -36.70
C ASN A 21 -6.80 -34.73 -35.80
N ILE A 22 -6.68 -34.94 -34.48
CA ILE A 22 -6.28 -33.93 -33.51
C ILE A 22 -5.21 -34.58 -32.63
N ARG A 23 -4.09 -34.90 -33.25
CA ARG A 23 -2.79 -34.93 -32.59
C ARG A 23 -1.91 -34.00 -33.41
N LYS A 24 -2.09 -32.69 -33.19
CA LYS A 24 -0.92 -31.83 -33.27
C LYS A 24 -0.09 -32.24 -32.08
N ASP A 25 1.13 -32.69 -32.37
CA ASP A 25 2.09 -33.11 -31.37
C ASP A 25 2.06 -32.11 -30.23
N ASN A 26 1.65 -32.56 -29.05
CA ASN A 26 1.76 -31.76 -27.84
C ASN A 26 3.26 -31.65 -27.57
N GLU A 27 3.94 -30.74 -28.26
CA GLU A 27 5.15 -30.16 -27.71
C GLU A 27 4.80 -29.78 -26.27
N ASP A 28 5.61 -30.24 -25.33
CA ASP A 28 5.38 -29.99 -23.92
C ASP A 28 5.19 -28.48 -23.72
N ILE A 29 3.96 -28.05 -23.40
CA ILE A 29 3.59 -26.63 -23.27
C ILE A 29 4.54 -25.89 -22.30
N LEU A 30 5.11 -26.63 -21.35
CA LEU A 30 6.12 -26.13 -20.41
C LEU A 30 7.40 -25.67 -21.10
N LYS A 31 7.71 -26.19 -22.29
CA LYS A 31 8.86 -25.83 -23.13
C LYS A 31 8.54 -24.74 -24.15
N SER A 32 7.29 -24.63 -24.61
CA SER A 32 6.89 -23.62 -25.62
C SER A 32 7.36 -22.20 -25.25
N THR A 33 7.90 -21.48 -26.23
CA THR A 33 8.29 -20.06 -26.14
C THR A 33 7.28 -19.14 -26.84
N ASN A 34 6.19 -19.69 -27.38
CA ASN A 34 5.19 -18.94 -28.12
C ASN A 34 4.18 -18.33 -27.14
N ILE A 35 4.12 -17.00 -27.10
CA ILE A 35 3.23 -16.23 -26.22
C ILE A 35 1.76 -16.63 -26.45
N LYS A 36 1.32 -16.75 -27.71
CA LYS A 36 -0.09 -17.04 -28.05
C LYS A 36 -0.50 -18.45 -27.62
N GLU A 37 0.40 -19.41 -27.83
CA GLU A 37 0.15 -20.81 -27.47
C GLU A 37 -0.03 -20.98 -25.95
N ILE A 38 0.82 -20.30 -25.16
CA ILE A 38 0.71 -20.32 -23.70
C ILE A 38 -0.55 -19.56 -23.24
N GLU A 39 -0.91 -18.43 -23.88
CA GLU A 39 -2.15 -17.71 -23.57
C GLU A 39 -3.39 -18.56 -23.83
N ASP A 40 -3.45 -19.20 -25.00
CA ASP A 40 -4.56 -20.06 -25.40
C ASP A 40 -4.67 -21.27 -24.46
N TYR A 41 -3.54 -21.87 -24.06
CA TYR A 41 -3.52 -22.91 -23.06
C TYR A 41 -4.09 -22.41 -21.73
N LEU A 42 -3.62 -21.27 -21.20
CA LEU A 42 -4.08 -20.74 -19.92
C LEU A 42 -5.57 -20.37 -19.91
N LYS A 43 -6.12 -19.93 -21.05
CA LYS A 43 -7.52 -19.55 -21.22
C LYS A 43 -8.46 -20.75 -21.30
N ASN A 44 -8.04 -21.83 -21.97
CA ASN A 44 -8.90 -22.97 -22.28
C ASN A 44 -8.80 -24.12 -21.25
N THR A 45 -7.87 -24.04 -20.29
CA THR A 45 -7.64 -25.08 -19.27
C THR A 45 -8.31 -24.78 -17.93
N PHE A 46 -8.55 -25.80 -17.12
CA PHE A 46 -9.17 -25.69 -15.78
C PHE A 46 -8.39 -24.75 -14.84
N GLN A 47 -9.09 -24.12 -13.90
CA GLN A 47 -8.50 -23.12 -12.99
C GLN A 47 -7.35 -23.68 -12.14
N ASP A 48 -7.44 -24.95 -11.74
CA ASP A 48 -6.52 -25.60 -10.80
C ASP A 48 -5.47 -26.52 -11.46
N ASP A 49 -5.20 -26.34 -12.76
CA ASP A 49 -4.15 -27.11 -13.44
C ASP A 49 -2.75 -26.74 -12.86
N PRO A 50 -1.97 -27.72 -12.36
CA PRO A 50 -0.65 -27.48 -11.79
C PRO A 50 0.30 -26.78 -12.76
N LYS A 51 0.16 -26.98 -14.08
CA LYS A 51 1.02 -26.34 -15.10
C LYS A 51 0.82 -24.82 -15.15
N LYS A 52 -0.34 -24.30 -14.74
CA LYS A 52 -0.60 -22.84 -14.71
C LYS A 52 0.33 -22.11 -13.76
N SER A 53 0.76 -22.76 -12.66
CA SER A 53 1.70 -22.16 -11.70
C SER A 53 3.04 -21.79 -12.33
N VAL A 54 3.51 -22.59 -13.30
CA VAL A 54 4.77 -22.39 -14.04
C VAL A 54 4.55 -21.53 -15.29
N LEU A 55 3.45 -21.76 -16.00
CA LEU A 55 3.16 -21.07 -17.27
C LEU A 55 2.81 -19.59 -17.07
N LYS A 56 2.15 -19.21 -15.97
CA LYS A 56 1.81 -17.80 -15.69
C LYS A 56 3.08 -16.92 -15.55
N PRO A 57 4.07 -17.25 -14.69
CA PRO A 57 5.34 -16.53 -14.64
C PRO A 57 6.08 -16.52 -15.98
N LYS A 58 6.13 -17.67 -16.67
CA LYS A 58 6.82 -17.81 -17.96
C LYS A 58 6.22 -16.91 -19.05
N LEU A 59 4.89 -16.89 -19.16
CA LEU A 59 4.18 -16.05 -20.10
C LEU A 59 4.51 -14.58 -19.90
N ILE A 60 4.57 -14.14 -18.63
CA ILE A 60 4.88 -12.74 -18.34
C ILE A 60 6.35 -12.43 -18.67
N ALA A 61 7.29 -13.34 -18.39
CA ALA A 61 8.68 -13.16 -18.79
C ALA A 61 8.83 -13.03 -20.31
N LEU A 62 8.11 -13.87 -21.08
CA LEU A 62 8.10 -13.79 -22.55
C LEU A 62 7.51 -12.47 -23.06
N LYS A 63 6.37 -12.03 -22.51
CA LYS A 63 5.78 -10.73 -22.85
C LYS A 63 6.70 -9.56 -22.53
N ASN A 64 7.31 -9.56 -21.34
CA ASN A 64 8.27 -8.54 -20.94
C ASN A 64 9.48 -8.51 -21.90
N SER A 65 9.99 -9.69 -22.30
CA SER A 65 11.09 -9.79 -23.26
C SER A 65 10.73 -9.30 -24.66
N ALA A 66 9.48 -9.51 -25.10
CA ALA A 66 8.98 -9.00 -26.38
C ALA A 66 8.82 -7.47 -26.32
N TRP A 67 8.37 -6.94 -25.19
CA TRP A 67 8.24 -5.51 -24.95
C TRP A 67 9.58 -4.78 -24.91
N THR A 68 10.56 -5.29 -24.16
CA THR A 68 11.91 -4.68 -24.12
C THR A 68 12.63 -4.73 -25.47
N LYS A 69 12.27 -5.65 -26.36
CA LYS A 69 12.76 -5.74 -27.74
C LYS A 69 12.03 -4.82 -28.73
N GLY A 70 11.03 -4.05 -28.28
CA GLY A 70 10.32 -3.07 -29.11
C GLY A 70 9.37 -3.68 -30.15
N VAL A 71 8.81 -4.86 -29.89
CA VAL A 71 7.83 -5.48 -30.80
C VAL A 71 6.55 -4.63 -30.85
N LYS A 72 6.06 -4.32 -32.07
CA LYS A 72 4.98 -3.34 -32.32
C LYS A 72 3.65 -3.60 -31.58
N ASP A 73 3.37 -4.84 -31.20
CA ASP A 73 2.11 -5.25 -30.52
C ASP A 73 2.33 -5.69 -29.07
N SER A 74 3.50 -5.42 -28.50
CA SER A 74 3.82 -5.80 -27.13
C SER A 74 3.12 -4.87 -26.12
N LYS A 75 2.45 -5.46 -25.14
CA LYS A 75 1.83 -4.69 -24.05
C LYS A 75 2.92 -4.17 -23.09
N PRO A 76 2.80 -2.93 -22.59
CA PRO A 76 3.69 -2.41 -21.56
C PRO A 76 3.73 -3.31 -20.33
N MET A 77 4.87 -3.32 -19.64
CA MET A 77 5.06 -4.07 -18.40
C MET A 77 3.97 -3.69 -17.38
N GLU A 78 3.16 -4.67 -16.97
CA GLU A 78 2.17 -4.45 -15.92
C GLU A 78 2.87 -4.37 -14.56
N ALA A 79 2.59 -3.30 -13.81
CA ALA A 79 3.09 -3.14 -12.45
C ALA A 79 2.56 -4.28 -11.58
N ARG A 80 3.46 -5.04 -10.96
CA ARG A 80 3.10 -6.06 -9.98
C ARG A 80 3.32 -5.48 -8.58
N PRO A 81 2.27 -5.22 -7.80
CA PRO A 81 2.47 -4.83 -6.42
C PRO A 81 3.08 -6.03 -5.68
N ILE A 82 4.28 -5.85 -5.14
CA ILE A 82 4.79 -6.74 -4.11
C ILE A 82 4.07 -6.30 -2.84
N ILE A 83 2.93 -6.94 -2.56
CA ILE A 83 2.24 -6.74 -1.29
C ILE A 83 3.12 -7.46 -0.27
N ALA A 84 4.01 -6.72 0.40
CA ALA A 84 4.67 -7.25 1.57
C ALA A 84 3.56 -7.49 2.60
N GLU A 85 3.20 -8.76 2.80
CA GLU A 85 2.27 -9.12 3.87
C GLU A 85 2.86 -8.63 5.18
N ILE A 86 2.16 -7.69 5.83
CA ILE A 86 2.58 -7.21 7.15
C ILE A 86 2.55 -8.43 8.07
N PRO A 87 3.68 -8.82 8.70
CA PRO A 87 3.74 -10.01 9.53
C PRO A 87 2.64 -9.96 10.60
N GLN A 88 1.93 -11.06 10.84
CA GLN A 88 0.83 -11.08 11.81
C GLN A 88 1.26 -10.62 13.21
N ALA A 89 2.54 -10.79 13.56
CA ALA A 89 3.14 -10.28 14.79
C ALA A 89 3.10 -8.74 14.90
N ALA A 90 3.17 -8.02 13.78
CA ALA A 90 3.06 -6.57 13.72
C ALA A 90 1.59 -6.10 13.77
N MET A 91 0.59 -6.98 13.85
CA MET A 91 -0.82 -6.56 14.03
C MET A 91 -1.21 -6.27 15.48
N GLY A 92 -0.36 -6.58 16.47
CA GLY A 92 -0.58 -6.25 17.88
C GLY A 92 -1.85 -6.86 18.52
N ASN A 93 -1.95 -6.81 19.85
CA ASN A 93 -3.10 -7.39 20.57
C ASN A 93 -4.43 -6.70 20.22
N ALA A 94 -5.46 -7.50 19.98
CA ALA A 94 -6.70 -7.16 19.28
C ALA A 94 -7.73 -6.31 20.07
N ASN A 95 -7.38 -5.72 21.22
CA ASN A 95 -8.37 -5.24 22.20
C ASN A 95 -8.53 -3.70 22.29
N SER A 96 -8.07 -2.92 21.30
CA SER A 96 -8.33 -1.47 21.25
C SER A 96 -9.08 -1.07 19.98
N SER A 97 -9.88 0.00 20.05
CA SER A 97 -10.64 0.52 18.89
C SER A 97 -9.72 0.95 17.73
N GLU A 98 -8.48 1.35 18.03
CA GLU A 98 -7.47 1.67 17.03
C GLU A 98 -6.89 0.44 16.35
N ALA A 99 -6.88 -0.73 17.01
CA ALA A 99 -6.41 -1.97 16.40
C ALA A 99 -7.34 -2.45 15.28
N GLU A 100 -8.65 -2.23 15.39
CA GLU A 100 -9.60 -2.51 14.30
C GLU A 100 -9.43 -1.55 13.12
N GLU A 101 -9.27 -0.25 13.40
CA GLU A 101 -9.01 0.76 12.37
C GLU A 101 -7.71 0.44 11.61
N PHE A 102 -6.65 0.08 12.35
CA PHE A 102 -5.38 -0.34 11.80
C PHE A 102 -5.53 -1.55 10.86
N LYS A 103 -6.23 -2.61 11.29
CA LYS A 103 -6.47 -3.80 10.46
C LYS A 103 -7.20 -3.46 9.15
N ARG A 104 -8.20 -2.58 9.21
CA ARG A 104 -8.93 -2.14 8.01
C ARG A 104 -8.06 -1.35 7.06
N LEU A 105 -7.25 -0.43 7.57
CA LEU A 105 -6.34 0.39 6.77
C LEU A 105 -5.17 -0.42 6.17
N VAL A 106 -4.84 -1.56 6.76
CA VAL A 106 -3.81 -2.48 6.24
C VAL A 106 -4.38 -3.47 5.21
N ALA A 107 -5.64 -3.89 5.36
CA ALA A 107 -6.28 -4.90 4.51
C ALA A 107 -6.72 -4.39 3.12
N GLU A 108 -6.03 -3.38 2.57
CA GLU A 108 -6.34 -2.79 1.28
C GLU A 108 -6.23 -3.81 0.13
N ASN A 109 -7.05 -3.62 -0.90
CA ASN A 109 -7.10 -4.55 -2.03
C ASN A 109 -6.01 -4.23 -3.08
N SER A 110 -5.73 -5.20 -3.96
CA SER A 110 -4.68 -5.06 -4.98
C SER A 110 -4.92 -3.92 -5.99
N THR A 111 -6.18 -3.57 -6.24
CA THR A 111 -6.58 -2.46 -7.12
C THR A 111 -6.28 -1.10 -6.50
N GLU A 112 -6.62 -0.91 -5.23
CA GLU A 112 -6.32 0.31 -4.46
C GLU A 112 -4.82 0.51 -4.32
N HIS A 113 -4.07 -0.57 -4.07
CA HIS A 113 -2.61 -0.51 -4.06
C HIS A 113 -2.04 -0.05 -5.41
N LYS A 114 -2.58 -0.53 -6.53
CA LYS A 114 -2.16 -0.10 -7.85
C LYS A 114 -2.43 1.39 -8.06
N GLU A 115 -3.62 1.87 -7.72
CA GLU A 115 -3.99 3.28 -7.87
C GLU A 115 -3.12 4.20 -7.00
N LYS A 116 -2.91 3.83 -5.73
CA LYS A 116 -1.99 4.55 -4.84
C LYS A 116 -0.56 4.56 -5.35
N THR A 117 -0.10 3.45 -5.91
CA THR A 117 1.24 3.36 -6.51
C THR A 117 1.37 4.28 -7.71
N VAL A 118 0.40 4.28 -8.62
CA VAL A 118 0.39 5.21 -9.77
C VAL A 118 0.39 6.65 -9.29
N LYS A 119 -0.43 6.98 -8.29
CA LYS A 119 -0.48 8.32 -7.70
C LYS A 119 0.86 8.72 -7.08
N LEU A 120 1.50 7.83 -6.32
CA LEU A 120 2.83 8.06 -5.75
C LEU A 120 3.86 8.31 -6.85
N LEU A 121 3.94 7.43 -7.85
CA LEU A 121 4.93 7.55 -8.92
C LEU A 121 4.76 8.88 -9.66
N ASN A 122 3.52 9.24 -9.98
CA ASN A 122 3.23 10.54 -10.58
C ASN A 122 3.69 11.69 -9.68
N ALA A 123 3.40 11.65 -8.38
CA ALA A 123 3.82 12.69 -7.45
C ALA A 123 5.34 12.75 -7.21
N MET A 124 6.07 11.64 -7.37
CA MET A 124 7.53 11.58 -7.22
C MET A 124 8.28 12.03 -8.47
N PHE A 125 7.73 11.74 -9.66
CA PHE A 125 8.33 12.09 -10.94
C PHE A 125 7.82 13.42 -11.50
N ASP A 126 6.77 14.00 -10.92
CA ASP A 126 6.32 15.33 -11.27
C ASP A 126 7.40 16.35 -10.89
N GLN A 127 7.96 17.01 -11.92
CA GLN A 127 8.98 18.04 -11.77
C GLN A 127 8.36 19.44 -11.60
N ASP A 128 7.03 19.57 -11.66
CA ASP A 128 6.36 20.86 -11.50
C ASP A 128 6.41 21.33 -10.04
N ILE A 129 7.06 22.48 -9.82
CA ILE A 129 7.11 23.17 -8.53
C ILE A 129 5.70 23.59 -8.08
N ASN A 130 4.80 23.85 -9.04
CA ASN A 130 3.42 24.26 -8.83
C ASN A 130 2.44 23.09 -8.67
N SER A 131 2.94 21.84 -8.65
CA SER A 131 2.17 20.66 -8.32
C SER A 131 1.35 20.89 -7.06
N LYS A 132 0.09 20.45 -7.05
CA LYS A 132 -0.80 20.64 -5.88
C LYS A 132 -0.62 19.54 -4.84
N GLU A 133 0.14 18.50 -5.17
CA GLU A 133 0.34 17.31 -4.35
C GLU A 133 1.77 17.26 -3.80
N ALA A 134 1.94 16.55 -2.69
CA ALA A 134 3.21 16.29 -2.02
C ALA A 134 3.17 14.91 -1.36
N VAL A 135 4.33 14.26 -1.28
CA VAL A 135 4.45 12.95 -0.63
C VAL A 135 4.75 13.15 0.86
N LEU A 136 3.90 12.59 1.72
CA LEU A 136 4.16 12.44 3.14
C LEU A 136 4.64 11.01 3.38
N LEU A 137 5.91 10.87 3.74
CA LEU A 137 6.47 9.61 4.21
C LEU A 137 6.55 9.66 5.73
N PHE A 138 5.98 8.64 6.38
CA PHE A 138 5.95 8.52 7.82
C PHE A 138 6.67 7.26 8.26
N LYS A 139 7.62 7.40 9.17
CA LYS A 139 8.38 6.30 9.76
C LYS A 139 8.06 6.19 11.24
N ASN A 140 7.61 5.00 11.63
CA ASN A 140 7.35 4.65 13.01
C ASN A 140 8.57 3.92 13.58
N ASN A 141 9.36 4.61 14.41
CA ASN A 141 10.45 4.03 15.18
C ASN A 141 10.01 3.58 16.58
N SER A 142 8.72 3.68 16.91
CA SER A 142 8.19 3.19 18.20
C SER A 142 7.91 1.70 18.17
N ASP A 143 7.76 1.13 19.37
CA ASP A 143 7.46 -0.28 19.59
C ASP A 143 5.96 -0.61 19.40
N CYS A 144 5.13 0.40 19.10
CA CYS A 144 3.68 0.26 18.99
C CYS A 144 3.19 0.57 17.57
N ASN A 145 2.04 -0.01 17.20
CA ASN A 145 1.36 0.38 15.97
C ASN A 145 0.75 1.77 16.10
N ILE A 146 0.88 2.57 15.04
CA ILE A 146 0.45 3.97 15.03
C ILE A 146 -0.64 4.13 13.97
N VAL A 147 -1.74 4.79 14.34
CA VAL A 147 -2.72 5.33 13.38
C VAL A 147 -2.56 6.84 13.35
N LEU A 148 -1.97 7.37 12.27
CA LEU A 148 -1.76 8.80 12.08
C LEU A 148 -3.00 9.42 11.43
N ARG A 149 -3.58 10.42 12.09
CA ARG A 149 -4.70 11.22 11.59
C ARG A 149 -4.21 12.58 11.15
N ILE A 150 -4.45 12.90 9.88
CA ILE A 150 -4.00 14.14 9.24
C ILE A 150 -5.24 14.91 8.84
N GLN A 151 -5.45 16.06 9.49
CA GLN A 151 -6.64 16.89 9.33
C GLN A 151 -6.26 18.24 8.74
N GLY A 152 -6.85 18.61 7.62
CA GLY A 152 -6.64 19.91 6.99
C GLY A 152 -7.78 20.21 6.04
N LYS A 153 -7.45 20.49 4.77
CA LYS A 153 -8.49 20.61 3.72
C LYS A 153 -9.19 19.29 3.45
N ASP A 154 -8.40 18.22 3.39
CA ASP A 154 -8.85 16.84 3.28
C ASP A 154 -8.45 16.09 4.55
N PHE A 155 -9.16 15.00 4.85
CA PHE A 155 -8.90 14.15 6.01
C PHE A 155 -8.26 12.84 5.55
N TYR A 156 -7.14 12.47 6.16
CA TYR A 156 -6.42 11.24 5.83
C TYR A 156 -6.08 10.47 7.09
N ASN A 157 -6.21 9.15 7.02
CA ASN A 157 -5.75 8.23 8.06
C ASN A 157 -4.71 7.30 7.47
N MET A 158 -3.62 7.05 8.21
CA MET A 158 -2.56 6.14 7.81
C MET A 158 -2.24 5.20 8.95
N ALA A 159 -2.30 3.90 8.69
CA ALA A 159 -1.80 2.87 9.59
C ALA A 159 -0.31 2.63 9.33
N VAL A 160 0.52 2.73 10.37
CA VAL A 160 1.96 2.47 10.29
C VAL A 160 2.35 1.46 11.38
N PRO A 161 2.83 0.26 11.00
CA PRO A 161 3.20 -0.76 11.99
C PRO A 161 4.41 -0.32 12.82
N ALA A 162 4.61 -0.94 13.97
CA ALA A 162 5.82 -0.78 14.79
C ALA A 162 7.09 -1.03 13.94
N HIS A 163 8.09 -0.17 14.08
CA HIS A 163 9.34 -0.17 13.27
C HIS A 163 9.14 -0.14 11.75
N GLY A 164 7.94 0.20 11.27
CA GLY A 164 7.61 0.26 9.87
C GLY A 164 7.54 1.67 9.33
N GLU A 165 7.20 1.75 8.05
CA GLU A 165 6.97 3.00 7.35
C GLU A 165 5.75 2.88 6.44
N ASN A 166 5.09 4.01 6.20
CA ASN A 166 4.01 4.10 5.24
C ASN A 166 4.01 5.52 4.62
N PHE A 167 3.46 5.64 3.42
CA PHE A 167 3.45 6.89 2.67
C PHE A 167 2.05 7.20 2.14
N MET A 168 1.79 8.48 1.89
CA MET A 168 0.60 8.91 1.17
C MET A 168 0.85 10.20 0.40
N VAL A 169 0.07 10.37 -0.66
CA VAL A 169 0.07 11.60 -1.46
C VAL A 169 -1.04 12.51 -0.97
N VAL A 170 -0.67 13.63 -0.35
CA VAL A 170 -1.57 14.65 0.18
C VAL A 170 -1.47 15.93 -0.63
N LYS A 171 -2.50 16.79 -0.57
CA LYS A 171 -2.41 18.13 -1.17
C LYS A 171 -1.53 19.05 -0.34
N LYS A 172 -0.85 20.01 -0.96
CA LYS A 172 -0.07 21.04 -0.26
C LYS A 172 -0.99 21.91 0.61
N GLY A 173 -0.55 22.25 1.82
CA GLY A 173 -1.30 23.08 2.77
C GLY A 173 -0.94 22.84 4.23
N GLN A 174 -1.67 23.51 5.12
CA GLN A 174 -1.55 23.30 6.57
C GLN A 174 -2.41 22.13 7.05
N TYR A 175 -1.81 21.29 7.88
CA TYR A 175 -2.45 20.13 8.48
C TYR A 175 -2.14 20.04 9.98
N ALA A 176 -3.14 19.61 10.74
CA ALA A 176 -2.98 19.10 12.10
C ALA A 176 -2.81 17.58 12.05
N MET A 177 -1.67 17.10 12.52
CA MET A 177 -1.36 15.68 12.66
C MET A 177 -1.60 15.27 14.11
N SER A 178 -2.30 14.15 14.31
CA SER A 178 -2.54 13.59 15.63
C SER A 178 -2.43 12.07 15.60
N SER A 179 -1.96 11.47 16.68
CA SER A 179 -1.87 10.02 16.83
C SER A 179 -1.68 9.61 18.29
N ASN A 180 -1.91 8.34 18.63
CA ASN A 180 -1.48 7.76 19.88
C ASN A 180 -0.20 6.94 19.64
N VAL A 181 0.87 7.28 20.34
CA VAL A 181 2.16 6.58 20.29
C VAL A 181 2.37 5.90 21.64
N CYS A 182 2.18 4.57 21.69
CA CYS A 182 2.26 3.80 22.92
C CYS A 182 1.47 4.44 24.09
N ASP A 183 0.18 4.70 23.89
CA ASP A 183 -0.75 5.34 24.83
C ASP A 183 -0.50 6.82 25.15
N VAL A 184 0.49 7.46 24.52
CA VAL A 184 0.75 8.90 24.64
C VAL A 184 0.22 9.64 23.41
N LYS A 185 -0.56 10.70 23.65
CA LYS A 185 -1.11 11.53 22.56
C LYS A 185 -0.02 12.40 21.93
N TYR A 186 0.18 12.23 20.64
CA TYR A 186 0.93 13.12 19.79
C TYR A 186 0.00 14.08 19.05
N ALA A 187 0.35 15.37 19.02
CA ALA A 187 -0.30 16.38 18.21
C ALA A 187 0.74 17.38 17.68
N SER A 188 0.68 17.70 16.39
CA SER A 188 1.54 18.71 15.76
C SER A 188 0.82 19.38 14.61
N GLN A 189 1.08 20.67 14.40
CA GLN A 189 0.67 21.37 13.19
C GLN A 189 1.85 21.41 12.21
N LYS A 190 1.63 21.06 10.94
CA LYS A 190 2.65 21.02 9.89
C LYS A 190 2.14 21.70 8.63
N ASP A 191 2.98 22.54 8.03
CA ASP A 191 2.72 23.18 6.74
C ASP A 191 3.47 22.41 5.63
N ILE A 192 2.71 21.66 4.82
CA ILE A 192 3.24 20.78 3.78
C ILE A 192 3.31 21.56 2.47
N LYS A 193 4.45 22.21 2.21
CA LYS A 193 4.73 22.90 0.93
C LYS A 193 5.47 22.01 -0.08
N LYS A 194 6.19 21.01 0.42
CA LYS A 194 6.99 20.03 -0.33
C LYS A 194 6.80 18.66 0.30
N SER A 195 7.26 17.61 -0.37
CA SER A 195 7.31 16.27 0.23
C SER A 195 8.10 16.30 1.54
N ILE A 196 7.57 15.68 2.59
CA ILE A 196 8.17 15.68 3.92
C ILE A 196 8.31 14.27 4.46
N PHE A 197 9.32 14.10 5.31
CA PHE A 197 9.57 12.87 6.05
C PHE A 197 9.33 13.14 7.54
N VAL A 198 8.42 12.38 8.15
CA VAL A 198 8.09 12.48 9.57
C VAL A 198 8.50 11.19 10.25
N ILE A 199 9.28 11.32 11.32
CA ILE A 199 9.71 10.18 12.13
C ILE A 199 9.13 10.38 13.53
N LEU A 200 8.43 9.37 14.04
CA LEU A 200 8.01 9.31 15.44
C LEU A 200 8.68 8.12 16.13
N GLY A 201 9.22 8.36 17.31
CA GLY A 201 9.82 7.32 18.16
C GLY A 201 9.01 7.08 19.43
N ASN A 202 9.54 6.24 20.30
CA ASN A 202 8.97 6.02 21.63
C ASN A 202 8.87 7.34 22.41
N PRO A 203 7.80 7.54 23.19
CA PRO A 203 7.68 8.72 24.04
C PRO A 203 8.82 8.72 25.07
N GLU A 204 9.50 9.85 25.21
CA GLU A 204 10.49 10.01 26.27
C GLU A 204 9.76 10.01 27.62
N GLN A 205 10.04 9.01 28.45
CA GLN A 205 9.62 9.03 29.85
C GLN A 205 10.45 10.09 30.55
N THR A 206 9.90 11.31 30.65
CA THR A 206 10.41 12.31 31.57
C THR A 206 10.11 11.81 32.97
N ASN A 207 11.05 11.07 33.56
CA ASN A 207 11.11 10.87 35.00
C ASN A 207 11.17 12.26 35.63
N GLN A 208 10.02 12.78 36.04
CA GLN A 208 9.95 13.96 36.88
C GLN A 208 10.56 13.59 38.23
N ILE A 209 11.87 13.79 38.35
CA ILE A 209 12.47 14.08 39.65
C ILE A 209 11.86 15.42 40.05
N SER A 210 10.85 15.35 40.91
CA SER A 210 10.33 16.44 41.71
C SER A 210 11.46 16.94 42.62
N ALA A 211 12.33 17.77 42.05
CA ALA A 211 13.20 18.63 42.83
C ALA A 211 12.39 19.90 43.14
N ASP A 212 11.88 19.97 44.37
CA ASP A 212 11.44 21.20 45.01
C ASP A 212 12.49 22.29 44.77
N LYS A 213 12.22 23.20 43.83
CA LYS A 213 12.94 24.45 43.71
C LYS A 213 12.06 25.56 44.27
N LYS A 214 12.27 25.79 45.57
CA LYS A 214 11.93 26.98 46.34
C LYS A 214 11.93 28.25 45.44
N PRO A 215 10.90 29.12 45.50
CA PRO A 215 10.88 30.35 44.72
C PRO A 215 12.03 31.27 45.14
N ALA A 216 12.85 31.66 44.16
CA ALA A 216 13.83 32.72 44.30
C ALA A 216 13.11 34.08 44.27
N ASP A 217 13.57 34.98 45.13
CA ASP A 217 13.13 36.36 45.32
C ASP A 217 12.77 37.09 44.03
N SER A 218 11.59 37.69 44.01
CA SER A 218 11.26 38.80 43.12
C SER A 218 11.88 40.11 43.66
N PRO A 219 12.41 41.00 42.80
CA PRO A 219 12.95 42.28 43.23
C PRO A 219 11.86 43.25 43.72
N PRO A 220 12.19 44.21 44.62
CA PRO A 220 11.21 45.07 45.26
C PRO A 220 10.58 46.09 44.30
N PRO A 221 9.34 46.54 44.56
CA PRO A 221 8.60 47.42 43.68
C PRO A 221 9.09 48.88 43.77
N VAL A 222 9.36 49.47 42.60
CA VAL A 222 9.59 50.91 42.43
C VAL A 222 8.26 51.65 42.64
N LYS A 223 8.21 52.51 43.67
CA LYS A 223 7.06 53.36 43.99
C LYS A 223 6.81 54.39 42.89
N SER A 224 5.62 54.37 42.31
CA SER A 224 5.10 55.44 41.45
C SER A 224 4.75 56.67 42.31
N LYS A 225 5.35 57.82 41.97
CA LYS A 225 4.88 59.13 42.41
C LYS A 225 3.77 59.57 41.46
N SER A 226 2.56 59.78 41.99
CA SER A 226 1.55 60.63 41.37
C SER A 226 0.97 61.59 42.40
N THR A 227 0.97 62.85 41.97
CA THR A 227 0.78 64.12 42.67
C THR A 227 -0.68 64.40 43.02
N LYS A 228 -0.96 65.16 44.08
CA LYS A 228 -2.18 65.99 44.22
C LYS A 228 -1.93 67.18 45.17
N PRO A 229 -2.79 68.24 45.15
CA PRO A 229 -2.36 69.62 44.95
C PRO A 229 -2.57 70.55 46.16
N ALA A 230 -2.16 71.80 45.96
CA ALA A 230 -2.12 72.94 46.89
C ALA A 230 -3.40 73.25 47.69
N LYS A 231 -3.22 73.74 48.93
CA LYS A 231 -4.18 74.62 49.62
C LYS A 231 -3.52 75.56 50.66
N ARG A 232 -3.44 76.84 50.28
CA ARG A 232 -3.66 78.12 51.00
C ARG A 232 -3.45 78.24 52.54
N ARG A 233 -2.70 79.32 52.90
CA ARG A 233 -2.83 80.29 54.02
C ARG A 233 -3.02 79.77 55.45
N THR A 234 -2.09 80.15 56.34
CA THR A 234 -2.16 81.37 57.19
C THR A 234 -0.76 81.74 57.63
#